data_AF-A0A7W3H8P4-F1
#
_entry.id   AF-A0A7W3H8P4-F1
#
_cell.length_a   1.000
_cell.length_b   1.000
_cell.length_c   1.000
_cell.angle_alpha   90.00
_cell.angle_beta   90.00
_cell.angle_gamma   90.00
#
_symmetry.space_group_name_H-M   'P 1'
#
loop_
_entity.id
_entity.type
_entity.pdbx_description
1 polymer ?
#
loop_
_entity_poly.entity_id
_entity_poly.type
_entity_poly.pdbx_seq_one_letter_code
_entity_poly.pdbx_strand_id
1 'polypeptide(L)'
;MFAPSLEDSIPKEAGVDVIAYDHQLLLSESSRQSLSQFYDIIAVVGTANPDIPFIPYISLDDLISGRGDVRLETVFQGIADTDMIQTINDRLVHNFSLKRVIAQLTILDTGKILEHLDICISTLERLLKKRLANETKINLYVHASCMLERLIRQIPLENYPAQQTLSQSDKETLCMIQDAFSVIEDTYSVTIPFSEIGYIYDIIKSN
;
A
#
# COMPACT_ATOMS: atom_id res chain seq x y z
N MET A 1 -14.59 10.03 1.38
CA MET A 1 -13.63 9.67 0.31
C MET A 1 -12.92 8.33 0.57
N PHE A 2 -12.74 7.88 1.82
CA PHE A 2 -12.01 6.65 2.16
C PHE A 2 -12.86 5.37 2.22
N ALA A 3 -14.14 5.46 2.60
CA ALA A 3 -15.02 4.30 2.74
C ALA A 3 -15.09 3.38 1.49
N PRO A 4 -15.20 3.89 0.25
CA PRO A 4 -15.20 3.02 -0.92
C PRO A 4 -13.88 2.23 -1.09
N SER A 5 -12.73 2.79 -0.70
CA SER A 5 -11.47 2.05 -0.77
C SER A 5 -11.33 0.98 0.30
N LEU A 6 -11.93 1.18 1.47
CA LEU A 6 -11.97 0.12 2.47
C LEU A 6 -12.87 -1.02 1.99
N GLU A 7 -14.05 -0.68 1.46
CA GLU A 7 -15.01 -1.64 0.93
C GLU A 7 -14.40 -2.48 -0.20
N ASP A 8 -13.74 -1.85 -1.17
CA ASP A 8 -13.07 -2.54 -2.28
C ASP A 8 -11.87 -3.41 -1.82
N SER A 9 -11.34 -3.15 -0.62
CA SER A 9 -10.19 -3.90 -0.09
C SER A 9 -10.58 -5.13 0.73
N ILE A 10 -11.83 -5.20 1.20
CA ILE A 10 -12.33 -6.31 2.02
C ILE A 10 -13.09 -7.28 1.11
N PRO A 11 -12.63 -8.54 0.94
CA PRO A 11 -13.34 -9.55 0.17
C PRO A 11 -14.74 -9.81 0.73
N LYS A 12 -15.74 -10.02 -0.13
CA LYS A 12 -17.12 -10.29 0.30
C LYS A 12 -17.22 -11.58 1.11
N GLU A 13 -16.30 -12.50 0.88
CA GLU A 13 -16.14 -13.77 1.59
C GLU A 13 -15.84 -13.58 3.08
N ALA A 14 -15.30 -12.42 3.47
CA ALA A 14 -15.06 -12.07 4.88
C ALA A 14 -16.37 -11.75 5.63
N GLY A 15 -17.48 -11.48 4.93
CA GLY A 15 -18.77 -11.19 5.55
C GLY A 15 -18.80 -9.90 6.38
N VAL A 16 -17.93 -8.94 6.08
CA VAL A 16 -17.80 -7.66 6.79
C VAL A 16 -18.28 -6.52 5.90
N ASP A 17 -19.19 -5.69 6.43
CA ASP A 17 -19.68 -4.50 5.77
C ASP A 17 -18.91 -3.25 6.21
N VAL A 18 -18.62 -2.35 5.26
CA VAL A 18 -17.99 -1.05 5.53
C VAL A 18 -19.05 0.05 5.48
N ILE A 19 -19.30 0.68 6.63
CA ILE A 19 -20.31 1.73 6.76
C ILE A 19 -19.63 3.08 6.97
N ALA A 20 -19.83 4.01 6.03
CA ALA A 20 -19.46 5.40 6.24
C ALA A 20 -20.41 6.03 7.27
N TYR A 21 -19.86 6.49 8.39
CA TYR A 21 -20.64 7.07 9.48
C TYR A 21 -20.06 8.42 9.91
N ASP A 22 -20.94 9.34 10.32
CA ASP A 22 -20.52 10.67 10.76
C ASP A 22 -19.86 10.61 12.14
N HIS A 23 -18.71 11.28 12.28
CA HIS A 23 -17.92 11.26 13.51
C HIS A 23 -18.68 11.87 14.70
N GLN A 24 -19.41 12.98 14.52
CA GLN A 24 -20.16 13.61 15.59
C GLN A 24 -21.33 12.73 16.04
N LEU A 25 -22.00 12.07 15.09
CA LEU A 25 -23.04 11.10 15.41
C LEU A 25 -22.46 9.88 16.15
N LEU A 26 -21.26 9.42 15.81
CA LEU A 26 -20.64 8.27 16.48
C LEU A 26 -20.31 8.55 17.95
N LEU A 27 -20.00 9.80 18.32
CA LEU A 27 -19.75 10.18 19.71
C LEU A 27 -21.03 10.10 20.57
N SER A 28 -22.21 10.23 19.96
CA SER A 28 -23.50 10.13 20.65
C SER A 28 -23.81 8.68 21.05
N GLU A 29 -24.02 8.45 22.36
CA GLU A 29 -24.43 7.15 22.90
C GLU A 29 -25.72 6.62 22.27
N SER A 30 -26.73 7.46 22.06
CA SER A 30 -28.01 7.05 21.45
C SER A 30 -27.84 6.57 20.00
N SER A 31 -26.94 7.21 19.27
CA SER A 31 -26.62 6.82 17.90
C SER A 31 -25.86 5.50 17.85
N ARG A 32 -24.88 5.30 18.76
CA ARG A 32 -24.17 4.03 18.89
C ARG A 32 -25.09 2.88 19.29
N GLN A 33 -25.98 3.09 20.26
CA GLN A 33 -26.97 2.09 20.65
C GLN A 33 -27.88 1.70 19.49
N SER A 34 -28.26 2.65 18.65
CA SER A 34 -29.08 2.39 17.46
C SER A 34 -28.29 1.56 16.43
N LEU A 35 -27.02 1.89 16.18
CA LEU A 35 -26.13 1.11 15.30
C LEU A 35 -25.97 -0.34 15.78
N SER A 36 -25.73 -0.54 17.08
CA SER A 36 -25.53 -1.86 17.68
C SER A 36 -26.79 -2.75 17.67
N GLN A 37 -27.97 -2.21 17.34
CA GLN A 37 -29.18 -3.03 17.12
C GLN A 37 -29.17 -3.76 15.78
N PHE A 38 -28.44 -3.23 14.79
CA PHE A 38 -28.42 -3.75 13.43
C PHE A 38 -27.09 -4.39 13.04
N TYR A 39 -25.99 -3.98 13.69
CA TYR A 39 -24.64 -4.39 13.35
C TYR A 39 -23.84 -4.82 14.58
N ASP A 40 -23.01 -5.84 14.40
CA ASP A 40 -21.91 -6.13 15.32
C ASP A 40 -20.69 -5.30 14.89
N ILE A 41 -20.29 -4.34 15.72
CA ILE A 41 -19.25 -3.37 15.37
C ILE A 41 -17.89 -3.93 15.78
N ILE A 42 -17.16 -4.48 14.80
CA ILE A 42 -15.87 -5.12 15.04
C ILE A 42 -14.69 -4.13 15.12
N ALA A 43 -14.81 -2.95 14.49
CA ALA A 43 -13.80 -1.90 14.50
C ALA A 43 -14.35 -0.55 14.03
N VAL A 44 -13.66 0.52 14.41
CA VAL A 44 -13.83 1.87 13.84
C VAL A 44 -12.55 2.28 13.12
N VAL A 45 -12.66 2.72 11.87
CA VAL A 45 -11.54 3.25 11.09
C VAL A 45 -11.74 4.74 10.84
N GLY A 46 -10.72 5.55 11.10
CA GLY A 46 -10.83 7.00 10.92
C GLY A 46 -9.48 7.73 10.94
N THR A 47 -9.51 9.04 10.76
CA THR A 47 -8.33 9.92 10.91
C THR A 47 -8.18 10.44 12.34
N ALA A 48 -9.21 10.32 13.16
CA ALA A 48 -9.21 10.69 14.57
C ALA A 48 -9.89 9.58 15.38
N ASN A 49 -9.30 9.22 16.52
CA ASN A 49 -9.84 8.22 17.42
C ASN A 49 -11.03 8.81 18.18
N PRO A 50 -12.24 8.23 18.08
CA PRO A 50 -13.41 8.68 18.84
C PRO A 50 -13.40 8.21 20.31
N ASP A 51 -12.40 7.43 20.73
CA ASP A 51 -12.22 6.90 22.09
C ASP A 51 -13.46 6.15 22.62
N ILE A 52 -14.03 5.29 21.78
CA ILE A 52 -15.21 4.48 22.12
C ILE A 52 -14.76 3.26 22.93
N PRO A 53 -15.29 3.06 24.15
CA PRO A 53 -14.93 1.90 24.96
C PRO A 53 -15.26 0.58 24.25
N PHE A 54 -14.36 -0.40 24.39
CA PHE A 54 -14.53 -1.79 23.93
C PHE A 54 -14.65 -2.01 22.41
N ILE A 55 -14.56 -0.95 21.59
CA ILE A 55 -14.49 -1.09 20.13
C ILE A 55 -13.07 -0.74 19.66
N PRO A 56 -12.36 -1.65 18.99
CA PRO A 56 -11.05 -1.36 18.43
C PRO A 56 -11.09 -0.19 17.45
N TYR A 57 -10.21 0.79 17.65
CA TYR A 57 -9.97 1.83 16.66
C TYR A 57 -8.78 1.43 15.78
N ILE A 58 -8.83 1.69 14.48
CA ILE A 58 -7.67 1.61 13.59
C ILE A 58 -7.52 2.98 12.93
N SER A 59 -6.35 3.60 13.09
CA SER A 59 -6.11 4.84 12.37
C SER A 59 -5.98 4.55 10.88
N LEU A 60 -6.51 5.44 10.06
CA LEU A 60 -6.39 5.33 8.62
C LEU A 60 -4.91 5.36 8.20
N ASP A 61 -4.05 6.08 8.91
CA ASP A 61 -2.61 6.10 8.65
C ASP A 61 -1.96 4.74 8.92
N ASP A 62 -2.33 4.06 10.00
CA ASP A 62 -1.84 2.70 10.32
C ASP A 62 -2.33 1.68 9.29
N LEU A 63 -3.59 1.82 8.85
CA LEU A 63 -4.18 0.98 7.81
C LEU A 63 -3.47 1.16 6.47
N ILE A 64 -3.16 2.42 6.11
CA ILE A 64 -2.47 2.78 4.87
C ILE A 64 -1.03 2.31 4.93
N SER A 65 -0.27 2.71 5.97
CA SER A 65 1.15 2.35 6.15
C SER A 65 1.37 0.86 6.39
N GLY A 66 0.28 0.13 6.64
CA GLY A 66 0.28 -1.30 6.94
C GLY A 66 1.00 -1.65 8.25
N ARG A 67 1.16 -0.65 9.13
CA ARG A 67 1.50 -0.81 10.56
C ARG A 67 0.28 -1.25 11.39
N GLY A 68 -0.88 -1.36 10.75
CA GLY A 68 -2.10 -1.92 11.32
C GLY A 68 -2.18 -3.44 11.27
N ASP A 69 -1.13 -4.16 10.86
CA ASP A 69 -1.11 -5.63 10.74
C ASP A 69 -1.58 -6.36 12.01
N VAL A 70 -1.02 -6.03 13.16
CA VAL A 70 -1.43 -6.59 14.47
C VAL A 70 -2.89 -6.24 14.80
N ARG A 71 -3.36 -5.06 14.37
CA ARG A 71 -4.75 -4.62 14.60
C ARG A 71 -5.73 -5.29 13.65
N LEU A 72 -5.34 -5.56 12.41
CA LEU A 72 -6.14 -6.32 11.44
C LEU A 72 -6.29 -7.76 11.91
N GLU A 73 -5.21 -8.41 12.38
CA GLU A 73 -5.30 -9.74 12.97
C GLU A 73 -6.27 -9.78 14.15
N THR A 74 -6.25 -8.77 15.01
CA THR A 74 -7.16 -8.67 16.16
C THR A 74 -8.61 -8.44 15.73
N VAL A 75 -8.85 -7.56 14.76
CA VAL A 75 -10.21 -7.22 14.29
C VAL A 75 -10.87 -8.37 13.54
N PHE A 76 -10.10 -9.10 12.73
CA PHE A 76 -10.60 -10.22 11.95
C PHE A 76 -10.46 -11.58 12.66
N GLN A 77 -10.04 -11.58 13.92
CA GLN A 77 -9.88 -12.79 14.71
C GLN A 77 -11.21 -13.56 14.80
N GLY A 78 -11.22 -14.81 14.34
CA GLY A 78 -12.42 -15.66 14.35
C GLY A 78 -13.43 -15.35 13.24
N ILE A 79 -13.17 -14.34 12.40
CA ILE A 79 -13.96 -13.99 11.21
C ILE A 79 -13.25 -14.49 9.95
N ALA A 80 -11.92 -14.38 9.90
CA ALA A 80 -11.09 -14.77 8.78
C ALA A 80 -9.87 -15.57 9.24
N ASP A 81 -9.33 -16.42 8.35
CA ASP A 81 -8.05 -17.11 8.58
C ASP A 81 -6.85 -16.21 8.23
N THR A 82 -5.64 -16.66 8.55
CA THR A 82 -4.41 -15.89 8.34
C THR A 82 -4.19 -15.54 6.86
N ASP A 83 -4.53 -16.43 5.93
CA ASP A 83 -4.37 -16.19 4.50
C ASP A 83 -5.34 -15.12 3.98
N MET A 84 -6.58 -15.14 4.46
CA MET A 84 -7.59 -14.13 4.16
C MET A 84 -7.22 -12.78 4.77
N ILE A 85 -6.73 -12.74 6.02
CA ILE A 85 -6.26 -11.51 6.67
C ILE A 85 -5.09 -10.90 5.89
N GLN A 86 -4.15 -11.74 5.44
CA GLN A 86 -3.05 -11.30 4.61
C GLN A 86 -3.54 -10.75 3.26
N THR A 87 -4.54 -11.39 2.65
CA THR A 87 -5.17 -10.92 1.41
C THR A 87 -5.84 -9.56 1.60
N ILE A 88 -6.57 -9.37 2.70
CA ILE A 88 -7.18 -8.07 3.07
C ILE A 88 -6.10 -7.00 3.20
N ASN A 89 -5.01 -7.30 3.92
CA ASN A 89 -3.89 -6.38 4.13
C ASN A 89 -3.23 -5.99 2.79
N ASP A 90 -2.94 -6.97 1.93
CA ASP A 90 -2.33 -6.72 0.62
C ASP A 90 -3.25 -5.86 -0.27
N ARG A 91 -4.57 -6.10 -0.26
CA ARG A 91 -5.56 -5.28 -0.99
C ARG A 91 -5.67 -3.86 -0.44
N LEU A 92 -5.65 -3.70 0.88
CA LEU A 92 -5.67 -2.38 1.53
C LEU A 92 -4.47 -1.55 1.08
N VAL A 93 -3.27 -2.11 1.20
CA VAL A 93 -2.02 -1.45 0.79
C VAL A 93 -2.07 -1.08 -0.68
N HIS A 94 -2.51 -2.00 -1.54
CA HIS A 94 -2.66 -1.76 -2.98
C HIS A 94 -3.64 -0.61 -3.26
N ASN A 95 -4.89 -0.70 -2.79
CA ASN A 95 -5.95 0.26 -3.10
C ASN A 95 -5.69 1.67 -2.55
N PHE A 96 -5.02 1.76 -1.39
CA PHE A 96 -4.62 3.05 -0.84
C PHE A 96 -3.39 3.64 -1.53
N SER A 97 -2.42 2.81 -1.92
CA SER A 97 -1.31 3.23 -2.77
C SER A 97 -1.82 3.73 -4.12
N LEU A 98 -2.77 3.00 -4.71
CA LEU A 98 -3.46 3.35 -5.96
C LEU A 98 -4.08 4.75 -5.88
N LYS A 99 -4.82 5.06 -4.81
CA LYS A 99 -5.39 6.41 -4.64
C LYS A 99 -4.32 7.50 -4.52
N ARG A 100 -3.21 7.21 -3.82
CA ARG A 100 -2.11 8.18 -3.64
C ARG A 100 -1.37 8.44 -4.96
N VAL A 101 -1.15 7.38 -5.74
CA VAL A 101 -0.59 7.42 -7.09
C VAL A 101 -1.51 8.15 -8.05
N ILE A 102 -2.82 7.84 -8.06
CA ILE A 102 -3.82 8.53 -8.88
C ILE A 102 -3.87 10.03 -8.60
N ALA A 103 -3.69 10.44 -7.33
CA ALA A 103 -3.64 11.86 -6.98
C ALA A 103 -2.39 12.58 -7.51
N GLN A 104 -1.35 11.83 -7.91
CA GLN A 104 -0.06 12.36 -8.36
C GLN A 104 0.15 12.26 -9.88
N LEU A 105 -0.51 11.30 -10.55
CA LEU A 105 -0.39 11.09 -12.00
C LEU A 105 -1.44 11.92 -12.77
N THR A 106 -1.03 12.60 -13.84
CA THR A 106 -1.93 13.50 -14.59
C THR A 106 -2.38 13.00 -15.97
N ILE A 107 -1.71 11.99 -16.55
CA ILE A 107 -1.92 11.62 -17.98
C ILE A 107 -2.06 10.10 -18.25
N LEU A 108 -1.51 9.23 -17.41
CA LEU A 108 -1.45 7.79 -17.69
C LEU A 108 -2.64 7.01 -17.12
N ASP A 109 -2.97 5.88 -17.75
CA ASP A 109 -3.92 4.88 -17.23
C ASP A 109 -3.34 4.26 -15.95
N THR A 110 -3.76 4.81 -14.82
CA THR A 110 -3.23 4.51 -13.50
C THR A 110 -3.52 3.08 -13.06
N GLY A 111 -4.61 2.48 -13.54
CA GLY A 111 -4.92 1.08 -13.27
C GLY A 111 -3.88 0.15 -13.88
N LYS A 112 -3.55 0.34 -15.16
CA LYS A 112 -2.53 -0.47 -15.84
C LYS A 112 -1.13 -0.26 -15.27
N ILE A 113 -0.78 0.94 -14.84
CA ILE A 113 0.51 1.18 -14.19
C ILE A 113 0.63 0.32 -12.94
N LEU A 114 -0.41 0.31 -12.11
CA LEU A 114 -0.37 -0.42 -10.85
C LEU A 114 -0.33 -1.93 -11.05
N GLU A 115 -1.04 -2.47 -12.04
CA GLU A 115 -0.92 -3.88 -12.40
C GLU A 115 0.54 -4.25 -12.77
N HIS A 116 1.25 -3.41 -13.53
CA HIS A 116 2.65 -3.65 -13.84
C HIS A 116 3.56 -3.47 -12.62
N LEU A 117 3.28 -2.49 -11.75
CA LEU A 117 4.02 -2.30 -10.50
C LEU A 117 3.82 -3.47 -9.53
N ASP A 118 2.63 -4.08 -9.48
CA ASP A 118 2.36 -5.29 -8.72
C ASP A 118 3.23 -6.45 -9.19
N ILE A 119 3.38 -6.60 -10.51
CA ILE A 119 4.27 -7.62 -11.10
C ILE A 119 5.72 -7.35 -10.70
N CYS A 120 6.18 -6.09 -10.75
CA CYS A 120 7.53 -5.72 -10.33
C CYS A 120 7.78 -6.03 -8.85
N ILE A 121 6.89 -5.56 -7.97
CA ILE A 121 7.04 -5.73 -6.52
C ILE A 121 6.94 -7.22 -6.15
N SER A 122 6.00 -7.96 -6.72
CA SER A 122 5.89 -9.41 -6.51
C SER A 122 7.13 -10.17 -6.98
N THR A 123 7.68 -9.77 -8.13
CA THR A 123 8.92 -10.35 -8.67
C THR A 123 10.11 -10.04 -7.76
N LEU A 124 10.19 -8.81 -7.25
CA LEU A 124 11.23 -8.38 -6.33
C LEU A 124 11.17 -9.16 -5.01
N GLU A 125 9.99 -9.31 -4.40
CA GLU A 125 9.80 -10.11 -3.18
C GLU A 125 10.24 -11.56 -3.38
N ARG A 126 9.93 -12.14 -4.56
CA ARG A 126 10.36 -13.49 -4.93
C ARG A 126 11.88 -13.59 -5.09
N LEU A 127 12.52 -12.62 -5.74
CA LEU A 127 13.98 -12.60 -5.93
C LEU A 127 14.72 -12.42 -4.60
N LEU A 128 14.23 -11.52 -3.75
CA LEU A 128 14.75 -11.28 -2.40
C LEU A 128 14.43 -12.40 -1.41
N LYS A 129 13.50 -13.30 -1.75
CA LYS A 129 12.97 -14.35 -0.87
C LYS A 129 12.43 -13.81 0.45
N LYS A 130 11.88 -12.59 0.43
CA LYS A 130 11.26 -11.94 1.59
C LYS A 130 10.07 -11.12 1.13
N ARG A 131 9.05 -11.03 1.98
CA ARG A 131 8.01 -10.00 1.82
C ARG A 131 8.57 -8.63 2.23
N LEU A 132 8.23 -7.61 1.48
CA LEU A 132 8.52 -6.23 1.80
C LEU A 132 7.50 -5.74 2.82
N ALA A 133 7.96 -4.91 3.76
CA ALA A 133 7.08 -4.21 4.67
C ALA A 133 6.10 -3.34 3.87
N ASN A 134 4.88 -3.18 4.38
CA ASN A 134 3.85 -2.40 3.72
C ASN A 134 4.29 -0.95 3.45
N GLU A 135 4.95 -0.32 4.42
CA GLU A 135 5.57 1.01 4.26
C GLU A 135 6.56 1.07 3.08
N THR A 136 7.39 0.04 2.93
CA THR A 136 8.31 -0.08 1.78
C THR A 136 7.52 -0.23 0.48
N LYS A 137 6.50 -1.10 0.42
CA LYS A 137 5.65 -1.28 -0.78
C LYS A 137 5.01 0.04 -1.22
N ILE A 138 4.44 0.79 -0.29
CA ILE A 138 3.80 2.09 -0.54
C ILE A 138 4.77 3.14 -1.08
N ASN A 139 5.98 3.17 -0.52
CA ASN A 139 7.04 4.06 -0.99
C ASN A 139 7.51 3.66 -2.39
N LEU A 140 7.60 2.36 -2.68
CA LEU A 140 7.89 1.85 -4.02
C LEU A 140 6.79 2.21 -5.02
N TYR A 141 5.50 2.00 -4.70
CA TYR A 141 4.40 2.37 -5.60
C TYR A 141 4.45 3.84 -5.98
N VAL A 142 4.62 4.74 -5.01
CA VAL A 142 4.71 6.18 -5.29
C VAL A 142 5.96 6.53 -6.09
N HIS A 143 7.12 6.06 -5.66
CA HIS A 143 8.37 6.39 -6.32
C HIS A 143 8.39 5.86 -7.76
N ALA A 144 8.04 4.59 -7.97
CA ALA A 144 8.03 3.95 -9.28
C ALA A 144 6.97 4.56 -10.21
N SER A 145 5.80 4.97 -9.70
CA SER A 145 4.80 5.67 -10.50
C SER A 145 5.31 7.03 -10.97
N CYS A 146 5.88 7.83 -10.07
CA CYS A 146 6.49 9.12 -10.42
C CYS A 146 7.67 8.96 -11.39
N MET A 147 8.52 7.95 -11.18
CA MET A 147 9.61 7.58 -12.06
C MET A 147 9.08 7.24 -13.46
N LEU A 148 8.11 6.34 -13.56
CA LEU A 148 7.54 5.93 -14.86
C LEU A 148 6.92 7.11 -15.61
N GLU A 149 6.20 7.99 -14.92
CA GLU A 149 5.68 9.20 -15.54
C GLU A 149 6.79 10.12 -16.06
N ARG A 150 7.88 10.30 -15.30
CA ARG A 150 9.06 11.08 -15.76
C ARG A 150 9.72 10.46 -16.99
N LEU A 151 9.89 9.13 -16.99
CA LEU A 151 10.53 8.40 -18.09
C LEU A 151 9.72 8.50 -19.39
N ILE A 152 8.40 8.31 -19.31
CA ILE A 152 7.50 8.41 -20.46
C ILE A 152 7.49 9.84 -21.02
N ARG A 153 7.58 10.85 -20.15
CA ARG A 153 7.61 12.27 -20.54
C ARG A 153 8.99 12.75 -20.98
N GLN A 154 10.02 11.89 -20.93
CA GLN A 154 11.41 12.23 -21.24
C GLN A 154 11.93 13.42 -20.43
N ILE A 155 11.50 13.55 -19.18
CA ILE A 155 11.98 14.61 -18.28
C ILE A 155 13.40 14.24 -17.83
N PRO A 156 14.39 15.14 -17.98
CA PRO A 156 15.75 14.88 -17.52
C PRO A 156 15.79 14.59 -16.02
N LEU A 157 16.56 13.58 -15.62
CA LEU A 157 16.78 13.27 -14.22
C LEU A 157 17.96 14.07 -13.66
N GLU A 158 17.83 14.49 -12.40
CA GLU A 158 18.95 15.01 -11.63
C GLU A 158 19.82 13.87 -11.09
N ASN A 159 21.12 14.14 -11.00
CA ASN A 159 22.16 13.17 -10.67
C ASN A 159 21.89 12.43 -9.34
N TYR A 160 21.98 11.10 -9.36
CA TYR A 160 22.06 10.30 -8.14
C TYR A 160 23.44 10.49 -7.49
N PRO A 161 23.54 11.02 -6.26
CA PRO A 161 24.81 11.17 -5.58
C PRO A 161 25.26 9.79 -5.08
N ALA A 162 25.89 9.02 -5.95
CA ALA A 162 26.53 7.76 -5.57
C ALA A 162 27.71 8.06 -4.61
N GLN A 163 27.49 7.95 -3.31
CA GLN A 163 28.52 8.20 -2.29
C GLN A 163 28.79 7.01 -1.35
N GLN A 164 28.26 5.82 -1.63
CA GLN A 164 28.50 4.66 -0.76
C GLN A 164 29.30 3.56 -1.46
N THR A 165 30.23 2.96 -0.72
CA THR A 165 30.95 1.76 -1.15
C THR A 165 29.98 0.58 -1.16
N LEU A 166 29.56 0.15 -2.35
CA LEU A 166 28.64 -0.97 -2.53
C LEU A 166 29.33 -2.30 -2.17
N SER A 167 28.77 -3.03 -1.21
CA SER A 167 29.18 -4.41 -0.93
C SER A 167 28.72 -5.37 -2.04
N GLN A 168 29.19 -6.61 -2.02
CA GLN A 168 28.75 -7.62 -3.00
C GLN A 168 27.24 -7.91 -2.89
N SER A 169 26.69 -7.96 -1.67
CA SER A 169 25.25 -8.14 -1.47
C SER A 169 24.42 -6.94 -1.97
N ASP A 170 24.98 -5.74 -1.92
CA ASP A 170 24.28 -4.55 -2.43
C ASP A 170 24.20 -4.60 -3.95
N LYS A 171 25.26 -5.03 -4.63
CA LYS A 171 25.28 -5.25 -6.09
C LYS A 171 24.29 -6.33 -6.51
N GLU A 172 24.19 -7.42 -5.76
CA GLU A 172 23.20 -8.47 -6.01
C GLU A 172 21.77 -7.94 -5.87
N THR A 173 21.50 -7.15 -4.82
CA THR A 173 20.19 -6.52 -4.61
C THR A 173 19.85 -5.55 -5.75
N LEU A 174 20.81 -4.73 -6.18
CA LEU A 174 20.65 -3.82 -7.32
C LEU A 174 20.32 -4.58 -8.62
N CYS A 175 20.97 -5.73 -8.85
CA CYS A 175 20.67 -6.59 -10.00
C CYS A 175 19.25 -7.15 -9.92
N MET A 176 18.82 -7.63 -8.75
CA MET A 176 17.45 -8.13 -8.55
C MET A 176 16.39 -7.05 -8.76
N ILE A 177 16.69 -5.81 -8.36
CA ILE A 177 15.81 -4.66 -8.63
C ILE A 177 15.72 -4.40 -10.12
N GLN A 178 16.85 -4.38 -10.81
CA GLN A 178 16.88 -4.18 -12.26
C GLN A 178 16.08 -5.27 -12.99
N ASP A 179 16.27 -6.55 -12.61
CA ASP A 179 15.52 -7.67 -13.17
C ASP A 179 14.01 -7.54 -12.90
N ALA A 180 13.62 -7.20 -11.68
CA ALA A 180 12.21 -7.06 -11.30
C ALA A 180 11.50 -5.92 -12.06
N PHE A 181 12.21 -4.84 -12.38
CA PHE A 181 11.65 -3.67 -13.04
C PHE A 181 11.77 -3.71 -14.58
N SER A 182 12.45 -4.71 -15.15
CA SER A 182 12.61 -4.89 -16.61
C SER A 182 11.28 -4.94 -17.37
N VAL A 183 10.22 -5.49 -16.75
CA VAL A 183 8.87 -5.53 -17.37
C VAL A 183 8.34 -4.13 -17.69
N ILE A 184 8.71 -3.11 -16.91
CA ILE A 184 8.32 -1.71 -17.16
C ILE A 184 9.09 -1.16 -18.37
N GLU A 185 10.39 -1.45 -18.46
CA GLU A 185 11.22 -1.04 -19.59
C GLU A 185 10.64 -1.56 -20.90
N ASP A 186 10.31 -2.86 -20.93
CA ASP A 186 9.72 -3.52 -22.09
C ASP A 186 8.32 -2.97 -22.41
N THR A 187 7.45 -2.88 -21.41
CA THR A 187 6.03 -2.50 -21.61
C THR A 187 5.87 -1.07 -22.09
N TYR A 188 6.69 -0.15 -21.56
CA TYR A 188 6.57 1.28 -21.87
C TYR A 188 7.66 1.78 -22.83
N SER A 189 8.54 0.89 -23.30
CA SER A 189 9.67 1.22 -24.18
C SER A 189 10.53 2.35 -23.61
N VAL A 190 10.80 2.27 -22.31
CA VAL A 190 11.65 3.22 -21.57
C VAL A 190 12.92 2.52 -21.08
N THR A 191 13.95 3.28 -20.74
CA THR A 191 15.13 2.77 -20.03
C THR A 191 15.14 3.34 -18.63
N ILE A 192 15.18 2.49 -17.62
CA ILE A 192 15.28 2.90 -16.22
C ILE A 192 16.78 3.15 -15.93
N PRO A 193 17.16 4.40 -15.65
CA PRO A 193 18.55 4.72 -15.39
C PRO A 193 18.98 4.19 -14.03
N PHE A 194 20.28 3.92 -13.90
CA PHE A 194 20.86 3.37 -12.67
C PHE A 194 20.58 4.24 -11.42
N SER A 195 20.41 5.56 -11.60
CA SER A 195 19.98 6.47 -10.54
C SER A 195 18.66 6.08 -9.89
N GLU A 196 17.67 5.66 -10.69
CA GLU A 196 16.35 5.27 -10.20
C GLU A 196 16.40 3.88 -9.56
N ILE A 197 17.22 2.97 -10.10
CA ILE A 197 17.53 1.69 -9.46
C ILE A 197 18.17 1.90 -8.07
N GLY A 198 19.05 2.90 -7.95
CA GLY A 198 19.64 3.33 -6.68
C GLY A 198 18.60 3.84 -5.68
N TYR A 199 17.66 4.68 -6.11
CA TYR A 199 16.58 5.15 -5.23
C TYR A 199 15.65 4.02 -4.77
N ILE A 200 15.32 3.08 -5.66
CA ILE A 200 14.54 1.89 -5.29
C ILE A 200 15.30 1.06 -4.25
N TYR A 201 16.61 0.89 -4.43
CA TYR A 201 17.46 0.22 -3.45
C TYR A 201 17.45 0.93 -2.09
N ASP A 202 17.55 2.26 -2.06
CA ASP A 202 17.52 3.06 -0.84
C ASP A 202 16.17 2.92 -0.11
N ILE A 203 15.06 2.86 -0.85
CA ILE A 203 13.72 2.61 -0.29
C ILE A 203 13.64 1.22 0.36
N ILE A 204 14.26 0.21 -0.26
CA ILE A 204 14.28 -1.17 0.26
C ILE A 204 15.18 -1.29 1.50
N LYS A 205 16.26 -0.50 1.58
CA LYS A 205 17.24 -0.51 2.68
C LYS A 205 16.91 0.41 3.84
N SER A 206 16.04 1.39 3.64
CA SER A 206 15.66 2.37 4.67
C SER A 206 14.78 1.79 5.79
N ASN A 207 14.49 0.48 5.78
CA ASN A 207 13.80 -0.27 6.84
C ASN A 207 14.50 -1.61 7.13
#